data_AF-A0A814GJR8-F1
#
_entry.id   AF-A0A814GJR8-F1
#
_cell.length_a   1.000
_cell.length_b   1.000
_cell.length_c   1.000
_cell.angle_alpha   90.00
_cell.angle_beta   90.00
_cell.angle_gamma   90.00
#
_symmetry.space_group_name_H-M   'P 1'
#
loop_
_entity.id
_entity.type
_entity.pdbx_description
1 polymer ?
#
loop_
_entity_poly.entity_id
_entity_poly.type
_entity_poly.pdbx_seq_one_letter_code
_entity_poly.pdbx_strand_id
1 'polypeptide(L)'
;MRTNNAAEAYHRRIGSVFQCSHPTLWSFLEKLIEEENATHMDILHINAGQALKLESKRNERFEKRLLSIISNPHADVLKQLDSIARNISL
;
A
#
# COMPACT_ATOMS: atom_id res chain seq x y z
N MET A 1 9.63 14.92 -5.48
CA MET A 1 10.19 13.56 -5.64
C MET A 1 10.03 12.82 -4.33
N ARG A 2 9.10 11.86 -4.23
CA ARG A 2 8.89 11.07 -3.01
C ARG A 2 9.94 9.96 -3.00
N THR A 3 10.96 10.10 -2.17
CA THR A 3 11.97 9.06 -1.96
C THR A 3 11.27 7.82 -1.44
N ASN A 4 11.51 6.65 -2.04
CA ASN A 4 10.99 5.36 -1.55
C ASN A 4 11.72 4.90 -0.27
N ASN A 5 12.34 5.83 0.47
CA ASN A 5 13.34 5.52 1.45
C ASN A 5 12.72 4.68 2.57
N ALA A 6 13.05 3.39 2.57
CA ALA A 6 12.57 2.44 3.55
C ALA A 6 12.94 2.89 4.96
N ALA A 7 14.10 3.55 5.14
CA ALA A 7 14.51 4.11 6.42
C ALA A 7 13.59 5.23 6.89
N GLU A 8 13.18 6.16 6.00
CA GLU A 8 12.22 7.21 6.35
C GLU A 8 10.81 6.66 6.61
N ALA A 9 10.40 5.63 5.88
CA ALA A 9 9.12 4.97 6.10
C ALA A 9 9.11 4.27 7.47
N TYR A 10 10.20 3.58 7.80
CA TYR A 10 10.39 2.92 9.09
C TYR A 10 10.47 3.94 10.22
N HIS A 11 11.24 5.02 10.07
CA HIS A 11 11.31 6.10 11.06
C HIS A 11 9.93 6.74 11.30
N ARG A 12 9.13 6.95 10.25
CA ARG A 12 7.75 7.43 10.39
C ARG A 12 6.84 6.42 11.09
N ARG A 13 6.97 5.13 10.78
CA ARG A 13 6.24 4.05 11.46
C ARG A 13 6.58 4.02 12.95
N ILE A 14 7.87 4.00 13.30
CA ILE A 14 8.35 4.11 14.69
C ILE A 14 7.76 5.35 15.35
N GLY A 15 7.88 6.53 14.74
CA GLY A 15 7.32 7.77 15.28
C GLY A 15 5.80 7.67 15.55
N SER A 16 5.07 6.96 14.69
CA SER A 16 3.63 6.71 14.88
C SER A 16 3.30 5.69 15.96
N VAL A 17 4.20 4.75 16.27
CA VAL A 17 4.05 3.79 17.38
C VAL A 17 4.32 4.49 18.71
N PHE A 18 5.39 5.27 18.77
CA PHE A 18 5.75 6.02 19.96
C PHE A 18 4.75 7.14 20.27
N GLN A 19 4.22 7.84 19.26
CA GLN A 19 3.13 8.83 19.39
C GLN A 19 3.35 9.89 20.50
N CYS A 20 4.60 10.11 20.90
CA CYS A 20 4.97 11.03 21.96
C CYS A 20 6.32 11.68 21.61
N SER A 21 6.47 12.95 21.95
CA SER A 21 7.72 13.68 21.71
C SER A 21 8.79 13.35 22.75
N HIS A 22 8.39 13.02 23.99
CA HIS A 22 9.30 12.73 25.11
C HIS A 22 8.73 11.63 26.02
N PRO A 23 8.84 10.33 25.65
CA PRO A 23 8.46 9.24 26.53
C PRO A 23 9.37 9.16 27.75
N THR A 24 8.85 8.67 28.88
CA THR A 24 9.73 8.18 29.95
C THR A 24 10.54 6.99 29.44
N LEU A 25 11.70 6.71 30.05
CA LEU A 25 12.51 5.55 29.68
C LEU A 25 11.69 4.25 29.73
N TRP A 26 10.80 4.11 30.71
CA TRP A 26 9.98 2.92 30.87
C TRP A 26 8.95 2.76 29.75
N SER A 27 8.19 3.82 29.47
CA SER A 27 7.22 3.83 28.37
C SER A 27 7.89 3.65 27.00
N PHE A 28 9.13 4.12 26.85
CA PHE A 28 9.92 3.86 25.66
C PHE A 28 10.27 2.37 25.52
N LEU A 29 10.74 1.75 26.60
CA LEU A 29 11.11 0.32 26.58
C LEU A 29 9.89 -0.57 26.32
N GLU A 30 8.74 -0.30 26.94
CA GLU A 30 7.51 -1.04 26.70
C GLU A 30 7.11 -1.01 25.22
N LYS A 31 7.07 0.17 24.62
CA LYS A 31 6.73 0.32 23.19
C LYS A 31 7.77 -0.29 22.25
N LEU A 32 9.05 -0.29 22.64
CA LEU A 32 10.10 -0.92 21.87
C LEU A 32 9.92 -2.46 21.84
N ILE A 33 9.57 -3.06 22.98
CA ILE A 33 9.28 -4.49 23.08
C ILE A 33 8.05 -4.85 22.23
N GLU A 34 7.00 -4.02 22.25
CA GLU A 34 5.82 -4.21 21.40
C GLU A 34 6.17 -4.19 19.90
N GLU A 35 6.99 -3.24 19.46
CA GLU A 35 7.43 -3.11 18.06
C GLU A 35 8.34 -4.28 17.64
N GLU A 36 9.21 -4.76 18.53
CA GLU A 36 10.03 -5.94 18.31
C GLU A 36 9.16 -7.18 18.10
N ASN A 37 8.17 -7.40 18.98
CA ASN A 37 7.24 -8.52 18.87
C ASN A 37 6.43 -8.47 17.57
N ALA A 38 5.92 -7.29 17.18
CA ALA A 38 5.20 -7.12 15.93
C ALA A 38 6.09 -7.46 14.72
N THR A 39 7.34 -6.98 14.73
CA THR A 39 8.32 -7.26 13.67
C THR A 39 8.69 -8.75 13.62
N HIS A 40 8.83 -9.39 14.78
CA HIS A 40 9.09 -10.83 14.86
C HIS A 40 7.94 -11.66 14.28
N MET A 41 6.69 -11.28 14.59
CA MET A 41 5.51 -11.93 14.01
C MET A 41 5.45 -11.77 12.49
N ASP A 42 5.75 -10.58 11.96
CA ASP A 42 5.84 -10.36 10.52
C ASP A 42 6.87 -11.31 9.87
N ILE A 43 8.05 -11.48 10.48
CA ILE A 43 9.09 -12.41 10.00
C ILE A 43 8.58 -13.86 10.01
N LEU A 44 7.91 -14.29 11.09
CA LEU A 44 7.34 -15.64 11.18
C LEU A 44 6.29 -15.87 10.10
N HIS A 45 5.42 -14.90 9.83
CA HIS A 45 4.43 -14.98 8.77
C HIS A 45 5.08 -15.11 7.39
N ILE A 46 6.12 -14.31 7.10
CA ILE A 46 6.89 -14.42 5.86
C ILE A 46 7.52 -15.81 5.74
N ASN A 47 8.18 -16.30 6.79
CA ASN A 47 8.83 -17.61 6.79
C ASN A 47 7.84 -18.77 6.61
N ALA A 48 6.61 -18.61 7.09
CA ALA A 48 5.51 -19.55 6.88
C ALA A 48 4.91 -19.47 5.46
N GLY A 49 5.45 -18.63 4.57
CA GLY A 49 4.94 -18.42 3.22
C GLY A 49 3.63 -17.63 3.16
N GLN A 50 3.24 -16.97 4.26
CA GLN A 50 2.08 -16.11 4.27
C GLN A 50 2.46 -14.76 3.67
N ALA A 51 1.69 -14.31 2.67
CA ALA A 51 1.82 -12.96 2.18
C ALA A 51 1.49 -11.99 3.33
N LEU A 52 2.45 -11.14 3.70
CA LEU A 52 2.14 -9.99 4.54
C LEU A 52 1.00 -9.23 3.88
N LYS A 53 -0.04 -8.85 4.65
CA LYS A 53 -1.17 -8.04 4.17
C LYS A 53 -0.71 -6.61 3.84
N LEU A 54 0.15 -6.50 2.83
CA LEU A 54 0.70 -5.29 2.23
C LEU A 54 0.18 -5.12 0.80
N GLU A 55 -0.94 -5.76 0.47
CA GLU A 55 -1.82 -5.32 -0.60
C GLU A 55 -2.29 -3.90 -0.26
N SER A 56 -1.46 -2.90 -0.53
CA SER A 56 -1.90 -1.51 -0.38
C SER A 56 -3.10 -1.35 -1.31
N LYS A 57 -4.17 -0.68 -0.87
CA LYS A 57 -5.36 -0.42 -1.71
C LYS A 57 -5.00 0.10 -3.12
N ARG A 58 -3.84 0.72 -3.25
CA ARG A 58 -3.26 1.14 -4.54
C ARG A 58 -2.88 -0.05 -5.42
N ASN A 59 -2.20 -1.07 -4.88
CA ASN A 59 -1.86 -2.29 -5.61
C ASN A 59 -3.12 -3.06 -6.00
N GLU A 60 -4.08 -3.20 -5.09
CA GLU A 60 -5.39 -3.79 -5.38
C GLU A 60 -6.12 -3.04 -6.52
N ARG A 61 -6.08 -1.70 -6.50
CA ARG A 61 -6.66 -0.87 -7.57
C ARG A 61 -5.92 -1.05 -8.90
N PHE A 62 -4.60 -1.18 -8.87
CA PHE A 62 -3.80 -1.45 -10.06
C PHE A 62 -4.09 -2.83 -10.62
N GLU A 63 -4.19 -3.85 -9.78
CA GLU A 63 -4.52 -5.22 -10.18
C GLU A 63 -5.92 -5.30 -10.79
N LYS A 64 -6.93 -4.70 -10.13
CA LYS A 64 -8.29 -4.58 -10.69
C LYS A 64 -8.30 -3.91 -12.05
N ARG A 65 -7.51 -2.84 -12.21
CA ARG A 65 -7.39 -2.12 -13.49
C ARG A 65 -6.68 -2.97 -14.54
N LEU A 66 -5.61 -3.68 -14.18
CA LEU A 66 -4.89 -4.58 -15.07
C LEU A 66 -5.82 -5.69 -15.58
N LEU A 67 -6.55 -6.34 -14.66
CA LEU A 67 -7.53 -7.36 -15.00
C LEU A 67 -8.62 -6.81 -15.91
N SER A 68 -9.13 -5.60 -15.65
CA SER A 68 -10.14 -4.97 -16.53
C SER A 68 -9.65 -4.75 -17.96
N ILE A 69 -8.38 -4.39 -18.14
CA ILE A 69 -7.76 -4.19 -19.45
C ILE A 69 -7.56 -5.54 -20.15
N ILE A 70 -7.11 -6.57 -19.43
CA ILE A 70 -6.92 -7.92 -19.98
C ILE A 70 -8.26 -8.53 -20.40
N SER A 71 -9.30 -8.39 -19.58
CA SER A 71 -10.62 -8.96 -19.84
C SER A 71 -11.37 -8.25 -20.96
N ASN A 72 -11.13 -6.95 -21.17
CA ASN A 72 -11.77 -6.21 -22.26
C ASN A 72 -10.82 -5.15 -22.85
N PRO A 73 -9.82 -5.56 -23.65
CA PRO A 73 -8.75 -4.69 -24.13
C PRO A 73 -9.24 -3.57 -25.07
N HIS A 74 -10.46 -3.69 -25.61
CA HIS A 74 -11.06 -2.72 -26.52
C HIS A 74 -12.31 -2.03 -25.96
N ALA A 75 -12.62 -2.20 -24.66
CA ALA A 75 -13.79 -1.59 -24.01
C ALA A 75 -13.84 -0.06 -24.20
N ASP A 76 -12.68 0.58 -24.04
CA ASP A 76 -12.54 2.02 -24.15
C ASP A 76 -12.50 2.49 -25.61
N VAL A 77 -12.08 1.63 -26.55
CA VAL A 77 -12.08 1.96 -27.99
C VAL A 77 -13.52 2.11 -28.49
N LEU A 78 -14.42 1.20 -28.11
CA LEU A 78 -15.84 1.29 -28.48
C LEU A 78 -16.51 2.54 -27.87
N LYS A 79 -16.20 2.87 -26.60
CA LYS A 79 -16.69 4.11 -25.97
C LYS A 79 -16.15 5.38 -26.61
N GLN A 80 -14.88 5.35 -27.04
CA GLN A 80 -14.26 6.45 -27.76
C GLN A 80 -14.89 6.64 -29.14
N LEU A 81 -15.07 5.56 -29.90
CA LEU A 81 -15.74 5.58 -31.20
C LEU A 81 -17.19 6.06 -31.09
N ASP A 82 -17.93 5.62 -30.07
CA ASP A 82 -19.29 6.09 -29.81
C ASP A 82 -19.33 7.59 -29.46
N SER A 83 -18.38 8.07 -28.65
CA SER A 83 -18.26 9.50 -28.34
C SER A 83 -17.90 10.34 -29.57
N ILE A 84 -17.02 9.82 -30.44
CA ILE A 84 -16.64 10.47 -31.71
C ILE A 84 -17.84 10.51 -32.66
N ALA A 85 -18.58 9.40 -32.81
CA ALA A 85 -19.76 9.33 -33.67
C ALA A 85 -20.84 10.34 -33.25
N ARG A 86 -21.08 10.51 -31.95
CA ARG A 86 -21.99 11.54 -31.43
C ARG A 86 -21.55 12.95 -31.76
N ASN A 87 -20.24 13.23 -31.73
CA ASN A 87 -19.70 14.55 -32.05
C ASN A 87 -19.72 14.87 -33.54
N ILE A 88 -19.62 13.87 -34.42
CA ILE A 88 -19.68 14.04 -35.89
C ILE A 88 -21.13 14.15 -36.38
N SER A 89 -22.10 13.64 -35.61
CA SER A 89 -23.54 13.69 -35.94
C SER A 89 -24.22 15.03 -35.56
N LEU A 90 -23.44 16.04 -35.18
CA LEU A 90 -23.83 17.44 -34.93
C LEU A 90 -23.47 18.32 -36.13
#